data_AF-A0A235B3X7-F1
#
_entry.id   AF-A0A235B3X7-F1
#
_cell.length_a   1.000
_cell.length_b   1.000
_cell.length_c   1.000
_cell.angle_alpha   90.00
_cell.angle_beta   90.00
_cell.angle_gamma   90.00
#
_symmetry.space_group_name_H-M   'P 1'
#
loop_
_entity.id
_entity.type
_entity.pdbx_description
1 polymer ?
#
loop_
_entity_poly.entity_id
_entity_poly.type
_entity_poly.pdbx_seq_one_letter_code
_entity_poly.pdbx_strand_id
1 'polypeptide(L)'
;MSFFTVDDLYQDTYRVERVKPFFEGELAVASAGGKRFFLQHAQLQKPAPPRAIQQYLSLKDHPLILPYLQVYSEERSLVFIRPYVDFSERLDQVISRGPIEEDQILHWVKSLFPVENVLKEKPLRMYTLLHPANIGVTEDGKLQVIFCGVEGRTLPEPVFDWGTLLYMMFTGRVLDEPLKKLPGDSPFPKQLGKFIHKSLNRPAGYVSSQLDSYIKKRDSKGLFDQLFKRSESSGKKDESEAHDAADGEEQSVSRERDHESQVRLDSILKERLEETRRTRMEKEGREDQEDPVEETEEEEAQDRRAKLEQKRQEAERRAQEEQERQAREEEERREQERLEAERRAQEEQERQAREEEERREQERLEAERREREEQERQAREEEERREQERLEAERREREEQERQACEEEERREQERLEAERREREEQERQAREEEERREQDQHERIAAQFEEYVQHVFNRPS
;
A
#
# COMPACT_ATOMS: atom_id res chain seq x y z
N MET A 1 3.36 -28.98 -18.10
CA MET A 1 2.42 -29.95 -17.50
C MET A 1 1.70 -29.23 -16.37
N SER A 2 0.44 -29.58 -16.10
CA SER A 2 -0.29 -28.99 -14.96
C SER A 2 0.35 -29.45 -13.65
N PHE A 3 0.40 -28.59 -12.63
CA PHE A 3 0.93 -28.97 -11.32
C PHE A 3 -0.12 -29.78 -10.53
N PHE A 4 -1.37 -29.34 -10.54
CA PHE A 4 -2.49 -30.08 -9.97
C PHE A 4 -3.23 -30.89 -11.05
N THR A 5 -3.60 -32.13 -10.71
CA THR A 5 -4.48 -32.96 -11.53
C THR A 5 -5.83 -33.09 -10.84
N VAL A 6 -6.93 -33.02 -11.59
CA VAL A 6 -8.28 -33.27 -11.04
C VAL A 6 -8.38 -34.71 -10.54
N ASP A 7 -9.09 -34.90 -9.42
CA ASP A 7 -9.28 -36.14 -8.67
C ASP A 7 -8.07 -36.66 -7.88
N ASP A 8 -6.86 -36.13 -8.11
CA ASP A 8 -5.67 -36.45 -7.33
C ASP A 8 -5.71 -35.85 -5.92
N LEU A 9 -4.96 -36.47 -5.00
CA LEU A 9 -4.74 -35.98 -3.65
C LEU A 9 -3.44 -35.18 -3.59
N TYR A 10 -3.54 -33.92 -3.16
CA TYR A 10 -2.39 -33.13 -2.78
C TYR A 10 -2.10 -33.31 -1.28
N GLN A 11 -0.85 -33.63 -0.93
CA GLN A 11 -0.39 -33.89 0.44
C GLN A 11 -1.26 -34.94 1.18
N ASP A 12 -1.71 -35.97 0.46
CA ASP A 12 -2.59 -37.05 0.93
C ASP A 12 -3.91 -36.60 1.60
N THR A 13 -4.26 -35.32 1.48
CA THR A 13 -5.32 -34.69 2.28
C THR A 13 -6.35 -33.98 1.41
N TYR A 14 -5.89 -33.22 0.40
CA TYR A 14 -6.74 -32.33 -0.39
C TYR A 14 -7.06 -32.95 -1.74
N ARG A 15 -8.31 -33.39 -1.96
CA ARG A 15 -8.76 -33.93 -3.24
C ARG A 15 -9.08 -32.79 -4.21
N VAL A 16 -8.34 -32.69 -5.31
CA VAL A 16 -8.53 -31.63 -6.31
C VAL A 16 -9.83 -31.85 -7.08
N GLU A 17 -10.71 -30.84 -7.10
CA GLU A 17 -12.00 -30.87 -7.81
C GLU A 17 -11.94 -30.12 -9.15
N ARG A 18 -11.17 -29.04 -9.20
CA ARG A 18 -11.06 -28.17 -10.38
C ARG A 18 -9.73 -27.45 -10.36
N VAL A 19 -9.10 -27.28 -11.53
CA VAL A 19 -7.87 -26.52 -11.70
C VAL A 19 -8.08 -25.46 -12.77
N LYS A 20 -7.55 -24.26 -12.56
CA LYS A 20 -7.50 -23.19 -13.57
C LYS A 20 -6.12 -22.56 -13.62
N PRO A 21 -5.63 -22.15 -14.80
CA PRO A 21 -4.47 -21.28 -14.89
C PRO A 21 -4.68 -20.01 -14.06
N PHE A 22 -3.63 -19.57 -13.37
CA PHE A 22 -3.67 -18.39 -12.54
C PHE A 22 -2.30 -17.70 -12.57
N PHE A 23 -2.16 -16.74 -13.49
CA PHE A 23 -0.87 -16.14 -13.87
C PHE A 23 0.15 -17.23 -14.27
N GLU A 24 1.38 -17.18 -13.76
CA GLU A 24 2.42 -18.21 -14.01
C GLU A 24 2.20 -19.51 -13.23
N GLY A 25 1.10 -19.63 -12.50
CA GLY A 25 0.78 -20.79 -11.69
C GLY A 25 -0.64 -21.30 -11.92
N GLU A 26 -1.19 -21.89 -10.87
CA GLU A 26 -2.50 -22.52 -10.92
C GLU A 26 -3.29 -22.20 -9.67
N LEU A 27 -4.61 -22.08 -9.83
CA LEU A 27 -5.54 -22.00 -8.72
C LEU A 27 -6.53 -23.16 -8.84
N ALA A 28 -6.44 -24.08 -7.89
CA ALA A 28 -7.31 -25.22 -7.77
C ALA A 28 -8.33 -25.04 -6.64
N VAL A 29 -9.49 -25.67 -6.81
CA VAL A 29 -10.45 -25.93 -5.74
C VAL A 29 -10.27 -27.38 -5.33
N ALA A 30 -10.12 -27.63 -4.04
CA ALA A 30 -10.01 -28.98 -3.50
C ALA A 30 -10.94 -29.16 -2.30
N SER A 31 -11.30 -30.41 -1.97
CA SER A 31 -12.02 -30.75 -0.76
C SER A 31 -11.19 -31.58 0.21
N ALA A 32 -11.38 -31.32 1.50
CA ALA A 32 -10.81 -32.09 2.60
C ALA A 32 -11.75 -32.00 3.81
N GLY A 33 -12.07 -33.14 4.43
CA GLY A 33 -12.92 -33.18 5.64
C GLY A 33 -14.29 -32.52 5.48
N GLY A 34 -14.92 -32.63 4.30
CA GLY A 34 -16.23 -32.03 4.01
C GLY A 34 -16.22 -30.51 3.80
N LYS A 35 -15.04 -29.88 3.73
CA LYS A 35 -14.86 -28.45 3.43
C LYS A 35 -14.08 -28.27 2.13
N ARG A 36 -14.30 -27.13 1.46
CA ARG A 36 -13.52 -26.72 0.29
C ARG A 36 -12.38 -25.78 0.67
N PHE A 37 -11.33 -25.83 -0.13
CA PHE A 37 -10.13 -25.02 -0.02
C PHE A 37 -9.70 -24.54 -1.39
N PHE A 38 -9.02 -23.39 -1.43
CA PHE A 38 -8.20 -23.04 -2.59
C PHE A 38 -6.79 -23.57 -2.39
N LEU A 39 -6.26 -24.23 -3.42
CA LEU A 39 -4.87 -24.62 -3.55
C LEU A 39 -4.26 -23.73 -4.61
N GLN A 40 -3.33 -22.87 -4.22
CA GLN A 40 -2.67 -21.95 -5.14
C GLN A 40 -1.21 -22.36 -5.31
N HIS A 41 -0.85 -22.76 -6.52
CA HIS A 41 0.51 -23.03 -6.93
C HIS A 41 1.15 -21.75 -7.48
N ALA A 42 2.35 -21.43 -6.99
CA ALA A 42 3.15 -20.29 -7.42
C ALA A 42 4.58 -20.72 -7.75
N GLN A 43 5.01 -20.48 -8.99
CA GLN A 43 6.34 -20.82 -9.44
C GLN A 43 7.39 -19.87 -8.83
N LEU A 44 8.56 -20.44 -8.49
CA LEU A 44 9.69 -19.70 -7.94
C LEU A 44 10.79 -19.56 -9.00
N GLN A 45 11.30 -18.34 -9.17
CA GLN A 45 12.52 -18.08 -9.93
C GLN A 45 13.77 -18.55 -9.19
N LYS A 46 13.73 -18.44 -7.87
CA LYS A 46 14.80 -18.81 -6.94
C LYS A 46 14.18 -19.51 -5.75
N PRO A 47 14.86 -20.49 -5.14
CA PRO A 47 14.36 -21.18 -3.95
C PRO A 47 13.84 -20.20 -2.90
N ALA A 48 12.69 -20.51 -2.28
CA ALA A 48 12.11 -19.64 -1.28
C ALA A 48 13.01 -19.59 -0.04
N PRO A 49 13.27 -18.40 0.53
CA PRO A 49 14.03 -18.32 1.77
C PRO A 49 13.22 -18.99 2.91
N PRO A 50 13.86 -19.61 3.92
CA PRO A 50 13.15 -20.33 4.99
C PRO A 50 12.09 -19.49 5.72
N ARG A 51 12.31 -18.17 5.83
CA ARG A 51 11.38 -17.23 6.47
C ARG A 51 10.15 -16.89 5.61
N ALA A 52 10.12 -17.23 4.32
CA ALA A 52 9.01 -16.88 3.42
C ALA A 52 7.68 -17.50 3.88
N ILE A 53 7.70 -18.76 4.31
CA ILE A 53 6.51 -19.48 4.80
C ILE A 53 5.85 -18.71 5.95
N GLN A 54 6.63 -18.38 6.99
CA GLN A 54 6.11 -17.67 8.16
C GLN A 54 5.60 -16.28 7.80
N GLN A 55 6.24 -15.62 6.85
CA GLN A 55 5.79 -14.32 6.40
C GLN A 55 4.45 -14.36 5.68
N TYR A 56 4.22 -15.34 4.80
CA TYR A 56 2.92 -15.56 4.16
C TYR A 56 1.82 -15.79 5.21
N LEU A 57 2.09 -16.65 6.20
CA LEU A 57 1.16 -16.93 7.30
C LEU A 57 0.87 -15.69 8.17
N SER A 58 1.82 -14.75 8.27
CA SER A 58 1.64 -13.49 9.00
C SER A 58 0.59 -12.54 8.38
N LEU A 59 0.15 -12.80 7.16
CA LEU A 59 -0.85 -11.97 6.47
C LEU A 59 -2.29 -12.35 6.82
N LYS A 60 -2.50 -13.37 7.67
CA LYS A 60 -3.83 -13.96 7.99
C LYS A 60 -4.87 -12.95 8.48
N ASP A 61 -4.45 -11.87 9.16
CA ASP A 61 -5.34 -10.89 9.78
C ASP A 61 -5.61 -9.68 8.87
N HIS A 62 -5.02 -9.64 7.67
CA HIS A 62 -5.23 -8.51 6.75
C HIS A 62 -6.59 -8.62 6.06
N PRO A 63 -7.49 -7.62 6.18
CA PRO A 63 -8.90 -7.75 5.79
C PRO A 63 -9.13 -7.93 4.28
N LEU A 64 -8.19 -7.45 3.46
CA LEU A 64 -8.28 -7.50 1.99
C LEU A 64 -7.35 -8.55 1.37
N ILE A 65 -6.59 -9.31 2.14
CA ILE A 65 -5.74 -10.38 1.58
C ILE A 65 -6.41 -11.69 1.96
N LEU A 66 -6.67 -12.54 0.98
CA LEU A 66 -7.22 -13.88 1.26
C LEU A 66 -6.23 -14.61 2.21
N PRO A 67 -6.65 -15.20 3.34
CA PRO A 67 -5.68 -15.77 4.27
C PRO A 67 -4.85 -16.92 3.69
N TYR A 68 -3.63 -17.07 4.20
CA TYR A 68 -2.78 -18.25 3.98
C TYR A 68 -2.92 -19.15 5.20
N LEU A 69 -3.59 -20.31 5.03
CA LEU A 69 -3.77 -21.27 6.13
C LEU A 69 -2.53 -22.14 6.32
N GLN A 70 -1.95 -22.59 5.20
CA GLN A 70 -0.73 -23.38 5.16
C GLN A 70 0.06 -23.02 3.91
N VAL A 71 1.38 -23.19 3.98
CA VAL A 71 2.29 -22.97 2.86
C VAL A 71 3.26 -24.13 2.80
N TYR A 72 3.29 -24.81 1.67
CA TYR A 72 4.22 -25.89 1.38
C TYR A 72 5.32 -25.38 0.45
N SER A 73 6.56 -25.74 0.77
CA SER A 73 7.68 -25.52 -0.12
C SER A 73 7.91 -26.78 -0.94
N GLU A 74 7.81 -26.64 -2.24
CA GLU A 74 8.20 -27.65 -3.23
C GLU A 74 9.55 -27.25 -3.84
N GLU A 75 10.16 -28.12 -4.64
CA GLU A 75 11.53 -27.90 -5.15
C GLU A 75 11.69 -26.57 -5.92
N ARG A 76 10.67 -26.17 -6.68
CA ARG A 76 10.68 -24.94 -7.51
C ARG A 76 9.37 -24.13 -7.43
N SER A 77 8.58 -24.37 -6.40
CA SER A 77 7.30 -23.68 -6.23
C SER A 77 6.89 -23.59 -4.76
N LEU A 78 5.93 -22.71 -4.50
CA LEU A 78 5.16 -22.71 -3.27
C LEU A 78 3.73 -23.15 -3.58
N VAL A 79 3.15 -23.90 -2.65
CA VAL A 79 1.72 -24.20 -2.67
C VAL A 79 1.05 -23.64 -1.43
N PHE A 80 0.06 -22.79 -1.64
CA PHE A 80 -0.71 -22.14 -0.58
C PHE A 80 -2.06 -22.84 -0.41
N ILE A 81 -2.36 -23.27 0.81
CA ILE A 81 -3.71 -23.69 1.19
C ILE A 81 -4.44 -22.48 1.76
N ARG A 82 -5.61 -22.17 1.22
CA ARG A 82 -6.37 -20.95 1.54
C ARG A 82 -7.83 -21.31 1.77
N PRO A 83 -8.58 -20.52 2.58
CA PRO A 83 -9.99 -20.79 2.77
C PRO A 83 -10.70 -20.65 1.42
N TYR A 84 -11.64 -21.56 1.14
CA TYR A 84 -12.53 -21.36 0.01
C TYR A 84 -13.47 -20.20 0.35
N VAL A 85 -13.47 -19.21 -0.52
CA VAL A 85 -14.39 -18.08 -0.51
C VAL A 85 -15.20 -18.18 -1.79
N ASP A 86 -16.51 -18.19 -1.65
CA ASP A 86 -17.40 -18.15 -2.80
C ASP A 86 -17.46 -16.72 -3.33
N PHE A 87 -16.45 -16.37 -4.13
CA PHE A 87 -16.45 -15.11 -4.84
C PHE A 87 -17.64 -15.09 -5.79
N SER A 88 -18.42 -14.02 -5.76
CA SER A 88 -19.48 -13.80 -6.74
C SER A 88 -18.85 -13.85 -8.13
N GLU A 89 -17.76 -13.10 -8.31
CA GLU A 89 -16.92 -13.08 -9.52
C GLU A 89 -15.48 -12.64 -9.21
N ARG A 90 -14.60 -12.79 -10.21
CA ARG A 90 -13.31 -12.07 -10.23
C ARG A 90 -13.49 -10.67 -10.80
N LEU A 91 -12.69 -9.70 -10.36
CA LEU A 91 -12.86 -8.30 -10.75
C LEU A 91 -12.69 -8.07 -12.26
N ASP A 92 -11.86 -8.85 -12.95
CA ASP A 92 -11.76 -8.85 -14.42
C ASP A 92 -13.09 -9.20 -15.10
N GLN A 93 -13.84 -10.14 -14.52
CA GLN A 93 -15.16 -10.53 -15.03
C GLN A 93 -16.18 -9.42 -14.77
N VAL A 94 -16.14 -8.81 -13.58
CA VAL A 94 -17.04 -7.70 -13.20
C VAL A 94 -16.84 -6.50 -14.14
N ILE A 95 -15.60 -6.07 -14.37
CA ILE A 95 -15.33 -4.91 -15.26
C ILE A 95 -15.62 -5.22 -16.74
N SER A 96 -15.57 -6.49 -17.15
CA SER A 96 -15.83 -6.89 -18.54
C SER A 96 -17.33 -6.95 -18.87
N ARG A 97 -18.21 -7.02 -17.86
CA ARG A 97 -19.67 -7.08 -18.07
C ARG A 97 -20.26 -5.75 -18.54
N GLY A 98 -19.64 -4.63 -18.16
CA GLY A 98 -20.16 -3.32 -18.46
C GLY A 98 -19.49 -2.22 -17.65
N PRO A 99 -19.86 -0.95 -17.92
CA PRO A 99 -19.31 0.18 -17.18
C PRO A 99 -19.67 0.06 -15.70
N ILE A 100 -18.68 0.31 -14.85
CA ILE A 100 -18.85 0.43 -13.41
C ILE A 100 -18.88 1.92 -13.07
N GLU A 101 -19.76 2.29 -12.15
CA GLU A 101 -19.85 3.66 -11.65
C GLU A 101 -18.48 4.14 -11.15
N GLU A 102 -18.13 5.37 -11.51
CA GLU A 102 -16.82 5.95 -11.18
C GLU A 102 -16.56 5.89 -9.67
N ASP A 103 -17.53 6.27 -8.85
CA ASP A 103 -17.38 6.27 -7.39
C ASP A 103 -17.08 4.88 -6.82
N GLN A 104 -17.64 3.82 -7.41
CA GLN A 104 -17.35 2.45 -7.01
C GLN A 104 -15.90 2.06 -7.34
N ILE A 105 -15.42 2.43 -8.54
CA ILE A 105 -14.01 2.22 -8.93
C ILE A 105 -13.07 2.97 -7.98
N LEU A 106 -13.36 4.24 -7.70
CA LEU A 106 -12.53 5.06 -6.80
C LEU A 106 -12.53 4.49 -5.38
N HIS A 107 -13.68 4.03 -4.88
CA HIS A 107 -13.78 3.38 -3.57
C HIS A 107 -12.96 2.09 -3.51
N TRP A 108 -13.09 1.22 -4.51
CA TRP A 108 -12.32 -0.01 -4.62
C TRP A 108 -10.81 0.26 -4.68
N VAL A 109 -10.35 1.16 -5.54
CA VAL A 109 -8.93 1.50 -5.65
C VAL A 109 -8.39 2.06 -4.33
N LYS A 110 -9.15 2.96 -3.68
CA LYS A 110 -8.78 3.51 -2.37
C LYS A 110 -8.65 2.43 -1.30
N SER A 111 -9.53 1.42 -1.33
CA SER A 111 -9.46 0.29 -0.40
C SER A 111 -8.19 -0.56 -0.59
N LEU A 112 -7.63 -0.63 -1.80
CA LEU A 112 -6.49 -1.49 -2.12
C LEU A 112 -5.13 -0.90 -1.72
N PHE A 113 -5.00 0.43 -1.56
CA PHE A 113 -3.70 1.04 -1.24
C PHE A 113 -3.00 0.48 0.02
N PRO A 114 -3.70 0.23 1.14
CA PRO A 114 -3.09 -0.37 2.33
C PRO A 114 -2.44 -1.73 2.08
N VAL A 115 -2.94 -2.51 1.11
CA VAL A 115 -2.35 -3.82 0.75
C VAL A 115 -0.91 -3.65 0.29
N GLU A 116 -0.63 -2.69 -0.59
CA GLU A 116 0.73 -2.45 -1.07
C GLU A 116 1.66 -2.00 0.07
N ASN A 117 1.18 -1.10 0.93
CA ASN A 117 1.98 -0.57 2.03
C ASN A 117 2.40 -1.70 3.00
N VAL A 118 1.44 -2.50 3.46
CA VAL A 118 1.71 -3.61 4.38
C VAL A 118 2.66 -4.65 3.77
N LEU A 119 2.54 -4.94 2.47
CA LEU A 119 3.40 -5.90 1.79
C LEU A 119 4.83 -5.39 1.64
N LYS A 120 5.03 -4.10 1.37
CA LYS A 120 6.35 -3.49 1.23
C LYS A 120 7.11 -3.37 2.54
N GLU A 121 6.39 -3.25 3.65
CA GLU A 121 6.96 -3.17 5.00
C GLU A 121 7.39 -4.53 5.57
N LYS A 122 7.04 -5.64 4.91
CA LYS A 122 7.46 -6.98 5.36
C LYS A 122 8.99 -7.16 5.25
N PRO A 123 9.62 -7.89 6.21
CA PRO A 123 11.07 -8.12 6.20
C PRO A 123 11.61 -8.71 4.89
N LEU A 124 10.90 -9.70 4.34
CA LEU A 124 11.08 -10.09 2.95
C LEU A 124 10.09 -9.27 2.12
N ARG A 125 10.58 -8.23 1.45
CA ARG A 125 9.70 -7.31 0.73
C ARG A 125 8.75 -8.05 -0.22
N MET A 126 7.45 -7.78 -0.08
CA MET A 126 6.39 -8.44 -0.84
C MET A 126 5.72 -7.47 -1.81
N TYR A 127 4.96 -8.02 -2.75
CA TYR A 127 4.16 -7.26 -3.71
C TYR A 127 2.80 -7.93 -3.94
N THR A 128 1.85 -7.17 -4.49
CA THR A 128 0.59 -7.71 -5.03
C THR A 128 0.58 -7.51 -6.55
N LEU A 129 -0.11 -8.38 -7.28
CA LEU A 129 -0.34 -8.18 -8.72
C LEU A 129 -1.47 -7.16 -8.90
N LEU A 130 -1.15 -6.00 -9.47
CA LEU A 130 -2.11 -4.94 -9.80
C LEU A 130 -2.86 -5.25 -11.09
N HIS A 131 -3.55 -6.40 -11.09
CA HIS A 131 -4.34 -6.90 -12.21
C HIS A 131 -5.73 -7.33 -11.72
N PRO A 132 -6.84 -6.99 -12.41
CA PRO A 132 -8.19 -7.31 -11.97
C PRO A 132 -8.43 -8.81 -11.69
N ALA A 133 -7.84 -9.71 -12.48
CA ALA A 133 -7.95 -11.16 -12.25
C ALA A 133 -7.35 -11.64 -10.91
N ASN A 134 -6.49 -10.82 -10.27
CA ASN A 134 -5.93 -11.11 -8.96
C ASN A 134 -6.87 -10.73 -7.79
N ILE A 135 -8.04 -10.15 -8.10
CA ILE A 135 -8.94 -9.59 -7.10
C ILE A 135 -10.27 -10.33 -7.21
N GLY A 136 -10.68 -10.99 -6.12
CA GLY A 136 -12.02 -11.53 -5.96
C GLY A 136 -12.98 -10.47 -5.44
N VAL A 137 -14.23 -10.53 -5.89
CA VAL A 137 -15.33 -9.74 -5.33
C VAL A 137 -16.22 -10.72 -4.55
N THR A 138 -16.44 -10.44 -3.27
CA THR A 138 -17.33 -11.25 -2.43
C THR A 138 -18.81 -10.94 -2.74
N GLU A 139 -19.74 -11.73 -2.20
CA GLU A 139 -21.18 -11.46 -2.36
C GLU A 139 -21.60 -10.09 -1.81
N ASP A 140 -20.95 -9.63 -0.73
CA ASP A 140 -21.17 -8.30 -0.14
C ASP A 140 -20.38 -7.17 -0.84
N GLY A 141 -19.77 -7.45 -2.00
CA GLY A 141 -19.10 -6.45 -2.84
C GLY A 141 -17.72 -6.01 -2.34
N LYS A 142 -17.17 -6.67 -1.33
CA LYS A 142 -15.81 -6.40 -0.83
C LYS A 142 -14.77 -7.04 -1.74
N LEU A 143 -13.61 -6.39 -1.80
CA LEU A 143 -12.47 -6.90 -2.55
C LEU A 143 -11.61 -7.81 -1.68
N GLN A 144 -11.08 -8.88 -2.28
CA GLN A 144 -10.01 -9.67 -1.70
C GLN A 144 -8.92 -9.93 -2.73
N VAL A 145 -7.71 -9.51 -2.40
CA VAL A 145 -6.48 -9.83 -3.11
C VAL A 145 -6.15 -11.29 -2.89
N ILE A 146 -5.98 -12.01 -3.99
CA ILE A 146 -5.65 -13.42 -3.97
C ILE A 146 -4.13 -13.49 -3.83
N PHE A 147 -3.36 -13.25 -4.88
CA PHE A 147 -1.93 -13.46 -4.86
C PHE A 147 -1.13 -12.28 -4.30
N CYS A 148 -0.20 -12.62 -3.43
CA CYS A 148 0.91 -11.77 -3.02
C CYS A 148 2.22 -12.53 -3.29
N GLY A 149 3.21 -11.85 -3.83
CA GLY A 149 4.51 -12.41 -4.12
C GLY A 149 5.60 -11.88 -3.19
N VAL A 150 6.77 -12.52 -3.23
CA VAL A 150 8.01 -12.04 -2.60
C VAL A 150 8.95 -11.56 -3.71
N GLU A 151 9.44 -10.33 -3.58
CA GLU A 151 10.30 -9.69 -4.58
C GLU A 151 11.55 -10.55 -4.84
N GLY A 152 11.86 -10.77 -6.12
CA GLY A 152 13.00 -11.58 -6.57
C GLY A 152 12.89 -13.09 -6.31
N ARG A 153 11.70 -13.58 -5.90
CA ARG A 153 11.42 -15.01 -5.66
C ARG A 153 10.26 -15.50 -6.51
N THR A 154 9.10 -14.92 -6.30
CA THR A 154 7.93 -15.14 -7.15
C THR A 154 7.95 -14.03 -8.21
N LEU A 155 7.65 -14.38 -9.44
CA LEU A 155 7.81 -13.48 -10.59
C LEU A 155 6.48 -12.75 -10.87
N PRO A 156 6.54 -11.45 -11.16
CA PRO A 156 5.50 -10.79 -11.92
C PRO A 156 6.11 -10.23 -13.21
N GLU A 157 6.23 -11.04 -14.26
CA GLU A 157 6.48 -10.51 -15.60
C GLU A 157 5.22 -10.65 -16.48
N PRO A 158 4.64 -9.56 -16.98
CA PRO A 158 5.01 -8.15 -16.74
C PRO A 158 4.49 -7.60 -15.40
N VAL A 159 5.19 -6.60 -14.85
CA VAL A 159 4.77 -5.88 -13.64
C VAL A 159 3.71 -4.84 -14.01
N PHE A 160 2.48 -5.03 -13.53
CA PHE A 160 1.41 -4.03 -13.67
C PHE A 160 1.51 -2.95 -12.59
N ASP A 161 1.14 -1.72 -12.95
CA ASP A 161 1.13 -0.56 -12.06
C ASP A 161 -0.28 -0.01 -11.81
N TRP A 162 -0.42 0.90 -10.85
CA TRP A 162 -1.71 1.48 -10.47
C TRP A 162 -2.42 2.24 -11.59
N GLY A 163 -1.69 2.95 -12.45
CA GLY A 163 -2.27 3.65 -13.60
C GLY A 163 -2.80 2.66 -14.63
N THR A 164 -2.11 1.55 -14.83
CA THR A 164 -2.61 0.46 -15.69
C THR A 164 -3.85 -0.22 -15.08
N LEU A 165 -3.85 -0.53 -13.77
CA LEU A 165 -5.03 -1.07 -13.08
C LEU A 165 -6.24 -0.13 -13.21
N LEU A 166 -6.05 1.15 -12.93
CA LEU A 166 -7.08 2.18 -13.09
C LEU A 166 -7.63 2.22 -14.53
N TYR A 167 -6.74 2.20 -15.53
CA TYR A 167 -7.16 2.16 -16.93
C TYR A 167 -8.05 0.95 -17.21
N MET A 168 -7.66 -0.25 -16.78
CA MET A 168 -8.45 -1.46 -16.98
C MET A 168 -9.82 -1.35 -16.31
N MET A 169 -9.86 -0.90 -15.05
CA MET A 169 -11.10 -0.75 -14.30
C MET A 169 -12.06 0.27 -14.93
N PHE A 170 -11.55 1.41 -15.42
CA PHE A 170 -12.38 2.46 -16.02
C PHE A 170 -12.83 2.15 -17.45
N THR A 171 -12.08 1.32 -18.18
CA THR A 171 -12.44 0.97 -19.58
C THR A 171 -13.16 -0.35 -19.71
N GLY A 172 -13.13 -1.20 -18.68
CA GLY A 172 -13.57 -2.58 -18.74
C GLY A 172 -12.69 -3.47 -19.62
N ARG A 173 -11.52 -2.98 -20.06
CA ARG A 173 -10.60 -3.72 -20.93
C ARG A 173 -9.45 -4.28 -20.11
N VAL A 174 -9.36 -5.60 -20.03
CA VAL A 174 -8.20 -6.29 -19.47
C VAL A 174 -7.05 -6.24 -20.47
N LEU A 175 -5.85 -5.93 -20.00
CA LEU A 175 -4.65 -5.80 -20.83
C LEU A 175 -3.68 -6.94 -20.53
N ASP A 176 -3.04 -7.47 -21.58
CA ASP A 176 -1.97 -8.47 -21.44
C ASP A 176 -0.62 -7.84 -21.04
N GLU A 177 -0.43 -6.54 -21.33
CA GLU A 177 0.79 -5.79 -21.03
C GLU A 177 0.50 -4.46 -20.31
N PRO A 178 1.43 -3.97 -19.46
CA PRO A 178 1.29 -2.69 -18.77
C PRO A 178 1.40 -1.48 -19.72
N LEU A 179 0.70 -0.41 -19.37
CA LEU A 179 0.70 0.81 -20.16
C LEU A 179 1.98 1.61 -19.96
N LYS A 180 2.70 1.89 -21.06
CA LYS A 180 3.80 2.87 -21.07
C LYS A 180 3.29 4.31 -21.01
N LYS A 181 2.14 4.57 -21.65
CA LYS A 181 1.43 5.86 -21.68
C LYS A 181 -0.05 5.63 -21.95
N LEU A 182 -0.88 6.61 -21.62
CA LEU A 182 -2.29 6.56 -21.99
C LEU A 182 -2.47 6.64 -23.51
N PRO A 183 -3.39 5.84 -24.09
CA PRO A 183 -3.81 6.00 -25.48
C PRO A 183 -4.36 7.40 -25.76
N GLY A 184 -4.02 7.99 -26.91
CA GLY A 184 -4.44 9.35 -27.26
C GLY A 184 -5.95 9.50 -27.48
N ASP A 185 -6.61 8.39 -27.81
CA ASP A 185 -8.04 8.22 -28.03
C ASP A 185 -8.79 7.74 -26.78
N SER A 186 -8.17 7.82 -25.59
CA SER A 186 -8.79 7.38 -24.34
C SER A 186 -10.14 8.08 -24.10
N PRO A 187 -11.20 7.36 -23.70
CA PRO A 187 -12.56 7.91 -23.55
C PRO A 187 -12.73 8.80 -22.31
N PHE A 188 -11.64 9.13 -21.60
CA PHE A 188 -11.73 9.76 -20.28
C PHE A 188 -11.92 11.28 -20.37
N PRO A 189 -12.71 11.85 -19.45
CA PRO A 189 -12.66 13.28 -19.17
C PRO A 189 -11.22 13.73 -18.86
N LYS A 190 -10.86 14.97 -19.28
CA LYS A 190 -9.49 15.50 -19.17
C LYS A 190 -8.88 15.38 -17.76
N GLN A 191 -9.67 15.53 -16.70
CA GLN A 191 -9.15 15.42 -15.33
C GLN A 191 -8.91 13.97 -14.91
N LEU A 192 -9.82 13.06 -15.27
CA LEU A 192 -9.68 11.63 -15.02
C LEU A 192 -8.48 11.07 -15.79
N GLY A 193 -8.36 11.40 -17.08
CA GLY A 193 -7.20 11.00 -17.88
C GLY A 193 -5.87 11.53 -17.31
N LYS A 194 -5.84 12.75 -16.78
CA LYS A 194 -4.66 13.27 -16.07
C LYS A 194 -4.33 12.50 -14.80
N PHE A 195 -5.35 12.13 -14.02
CA PHE A 195 -5.16 11.33 -12.80
C PHE A 195 -4.59 9.94 -13.14
N ILE A 196 -5.20 9.23 -14.08
CA ILE A 196 -4.74 7.89 -14.52
C ILE A 196 -3.31 7.99 -15.06
N HIS A 197 -3.02 8.97 -15.92
CA HIS A 197 -1.67 9.16 -16.47
C HIS A 197 -0.62 9.40 -15.39
N LYS A 198 -0.92 10.23 -14.39
CA LYS A 198 0.00 10.50 -13.29
C LYS A 198 0.20 9.29 -12.38
N SER A 199 -0.72 8.33 -12.39
CA SER A 199 -0.65 7.13 -11.57
C SER A 199 0.22 6.04 -12.19
N LEU A 200 0.59 6.18 -13.47
CA LEU A 200 1.47 5.24 -14.17
C LEU A 200 2.84 5.17 -13.50
N ASN A 201 3.30 3.95 -13.19
CA ASN A 201 4.60 3.68 -12.58
C ASN A 201 4.85 4.45 -11.26
N ARG A 202 3.81 4.67 -10.46
CA ARG A 202 3.89 5.34 -9.15
C ARG A 202 3.47 4.41 -8.01
N PRO A 203 4.04 4.58 -6.79
CA PRO A 203 3.64 3.81 -5.62
C PRO A 203 2.27 4.24 -5.07
N ALA A 204 1.61 3.35 -4.33
CA ALA A 204 0.27 3.54 -3.76
C ALA A 204 0.12 4.87 -3.01
N GLY A 205 1.07 5.25 -2.17
CA GLY A 205 1.00 6.52 -1.41
C GLY A 205 0.93 7.77 -2.30
N TYR A 206 1.67 7.79 -3.42
CA TYR A 206 1.58 8.90 -4.39
C TYR A 206 0.24 8.90 -5.11
N VAL A 207 -0.22 7.72 -5.55
CA VAL A 207 -1.48 7.56 -6.28
C VAL A 207 -2.67 7.95 -5.39
N SER A 208 -2.64 7.58 -4.11
CA SER A 208 -3.65 7.97 -3.12
C SER A 208 -3.76 9.49 -3.00
N SER A 209 -2.65 10.23 -2.94
CA SER A 209 -2.70 11.71 -2.87
C SER A 209 -3.24 12.33 -4.17
N GLN A 210 -2.91 11.75 -5.32
CA GLN A 210 -3.48 12.19 -6.60
C GLN A 210 -4.98 11.87 -6.69
N LEU A 211 -5.42 10.75 -6.14
CA LEU A 211 -6.83 10.37 -6.05
C LEU A 211 -7.62 11.37 -5.20
N ASP A 212 -7.16 11.68 -3.99
CA ASP A 212 -7.82 12.66 -3.12
C ASP A 212 -7.87 14.05 -3.79
N SER A 213 -6.80 14.43 -4.50
CA SER A 213 -6.75 15.65 -5.30
C SER A 213 -7.73 15.65 -6.48
N TYR A 214 -7.94 14.49 -7.11
CA TYR A 214 -8.89 14.31 -8.21
C TYR A 214 -10.32 14.45 -7.70
N ILE A 215 -10.68 13.71 -6.65
CA ILE A 215 -12.01 13.75 -6.01
C ILE A 215 -12.35 15.18 -5.59
N LYS A 216 -11.45 15.87 -4.88
CA LYS A 216 -11.65 17.27 -4.47
C LYS A 216 -11.94 18.20 -5.65
N LYS A 217 -11.24 18.03 -6.78
CA LYS A 217 -11.42 18.87 -7.98
C LYS A 217 -12.69 18.54 -8.76
N ARG A 218 -13.07 17.27 -8.79
CA ARG A 218 -14.31 16.80 -9.41
C ARG A 218 -15.52 17.34 -8.64
N ASP A 219 -15.53 17.16 -7.33
CA ASP A 219 -16.67 17.51 -6.47
C ASP A 219 -16.83 19.03 -6.32
N SER A 220 -15.72 19.78 -6.27
CA SER A 220 -15.77 21.24 -6.28
C SER A 220 -16.41 21.80 -7.56
N LYS A 221 -16.18 21.18 -8.73
CA LYS A 221 -16.88 21.56 -9.96
C LYS A 221 -18.38 21.25 -9.92
N GLY A 222 -18.78 20.12 -9.32
CA GLY A 222 -20.19 19.81 -9.09
C GLY A 222 -20.90 20.84 -8.20
N LEU A 223 -20.20 21.31 -7.16
CA LEU A 223 -20.65 22.40 -6.29
C LEU A 223 -20.81 23.73 -7.03
N PHE A 224 -19.84 24.10 -7.89
CA PHE A 224 -19.96 25.32 -8.71
C PHE A 224 -21.10 25.19 -9.73
N ASP A 225 -21.25 24.06 -10.41
CA ASP A 225 -22.35 23.84 -11.37
C ASP A 225 -23.73 23.86 -10.69
N GLN A 226 -23.85 23.37 -9.45
CA GLN A 226 -25.07 23.51 -8.63
C GLN A 226 -25.32 24.97 -8.21
N LEU A 227 -24.27 25.73 -7.87
CA LEU A 227 -24.39 27.15 -7.53
C LEU A 227 -24.81 27.99 -8.73
N PHE A 228 -24.23 27.74 -9.91
CA PHE A 228 -24.54 28.46 -11.15
C PHE A 228 -25.88 28.02 -11.77
N LYS A 229 -26.29 26.75 -11.66
CA LYS A 229 -27.65 26.33 -12.05
C LYS A 229 -28.74 26.96 -11.18
N ARG A 230 -28.44 27.32 -9.93
CA ARG A 230 -29.37 28.03 -9.06
C ARG A 230 -29.52 29.52 -9.44
N SER A 231 -28.64 30.05 -10.30
CA SER A 231 -28.73 31.43 -10.80
C SER A 231 -29.47 31.60 -12.14
N GLU A 232 -29.93 30.52 -12.79
CA GLU A 232 -30.64 30.61 -14.09
C GLU A 232 -32.05 29.96 -14.11
N SER A 233 -32.65 29.70 -12.94
CA SER A 233 -34.06 29.30 -12.89
C SER A 233 -34.79 29.86 -11.67
N SER A 234 -35.35 31.07 -11.80
CA SER A 234 -36.67 31.40 -11.22
C SER A 234 -37.06 32.84 -11.56
N GLY A 235 -37.80 32.99 -12.67
CA GLY A 235 -38.72 34.10 -12.86
C GLY A 235 -40.12 33.69 -12.37
N LYS A 236 -40.69 34.54 -11.50
CA LYS A 236 -42.10 34.67 -11.06
C LYS A 236 -42.69 33.71 -10.01
N LYS A 237 -42.91 34.33 -8.83
CA LYS A 237 -44.11 34.37 -7.96
C LYS A 237 -44.69 33.04 -7.45
N ASP A 238 -44.73 32.86 -6.13
CA ASP A 238 -45.85 33.34 -5.31
C ASP A 238 -45.48 33.40 -3.82
N GLU A 239 -46.13 34.33 -3.12
CA GLU A 239 -46.07 34.60 -1.70
C GLU A 239 -46.86 33.54 -0.90
N SER A 240 -46.34 33.10 0.24
CA SER A 240 -47.08 33.03 1.52
C SER A 240 -46.22 32.43 2.63
N GLU A 241 -46.20 33.18 3.73
CA GLU A 241 -46.12 32.79 5.14
C GLU A 241 -44.93 31.94 5.64
N ALA A 242 -44.30 32.17 6.79
CA ALA A 242 -44.16 33.24 7.79
C ALA A 242 -43.68 32.48 9.04
N HIS A 243 -42.52 32.84 9.59
CA HIS A 243 -42.22 32.60 10.99
C HIS A 243 -41.24 33.65 11.51
N ASP A 244 -41.56 34.05 12.74
CA ASP A 244 -40.70 34.64 13.78
C ASP A 244 -40.41 36.16 13.79
N ALA A 245 -41.19 36.81 14.67
CA ALA A 245 -40.76 37.23 16.00
C ALA A 245 -40.49 38.73 16.25
N ALA A 246 -40.89 39.10 17.48
CA ALA A 246 -40.64 40.29 18.28
C ALA A 246 -41.46 41.56 17.94
N ASP A 247 -42.26 42.01 18.90
CA ASP A 247 -41.92 43.20 19.70
C ASP A 247 -42.95 43.50 20.79
N GLY A 248 -42.50 44.20 21.83
CA GLY A 248 -43.35 44.73 22.88
C GLY A 248 -42.57 45.51 23.94
N GLU A 249 -41.92 46.59 23.53
CA GLU A 249 -41.32 47.60 24.42
C GLU A 249 -42.40 48.38 25.20
N GLU A 250 -42.15 48.55 26.50
CA GLU A 250 -42.79 49.56 27.36
C GLU A 250 -42.12 50.93 27.16
N GLN A 251 -42.92 52.00 27.16
CA GLN A 251 -42.41 53.38 27.23
C GLN A 251 -43.15 54.23 28.27
N SER A 252 -42.33 55.04 28.96
CA SER A 252 -42.57 56.42 29.41
C SER A 252 -43.45 56.67 30.66
N VAL A 253 -43.28 57.72 31.47
CA VAL A 253 -42.12 58.43 32.04
C VAL A 253 -42.71 59.49 33.01
N SER A 254 -42.23 59.47 34.26
CA SER A 254 -41.97 60.59 35.20
C SER A 254 -43.06 61.43 35.92
N ARG A 255 -42.69 61.72 37.20
CA ARG A 255 -42.90 62.92 38.05
C ARG A 255 -44.35 63.22 38.47
N GLU A 256 -44.67 63.56 39.72
CA GLU A 256 -44.10 64.61 40.55
C GLU A 256 -44.56 64.45 42.02
N ARG A 257 -44.03 65.30 42.90
CA ARG A 257 -44.07 65.26 44.36
C ARG A 257 -45.27 66.03 44.93
N ASP A 258 -45.66 65.58 46.13
CA ASP A 258 -46.16 66.35 47.28
C ASP A 258 -47.56 67.02 47.29
N HIS A 259 -48.24 66.70 48.41
CA HIS A 259 -49.22 67.48 49.19
C HIS A 259 -50.71 67.46 48.79
N GLU A 260 -51.54 67.37 49.84
CA GLU A 260 -53.00 67.50 49.90
C GLU A 260 -53.87 66.32 49.46
N SER A 261 -53.98 65.32 50.33
CA SER A 261 -55.25 64.57 50.49
C SER A 261 -55.48 64.20 51.96
N GLN A 262 -55.27 65.19 52.82
CA GLN A 262 -55.51 65.19 54.27
C GLN A 262 -57.01 65.26 54.62
N VAL A 263 -57.91 64.88 53.69
CA VAL A 263 -59.38 64.93 53.85
C VAL A 263 -60.06 63.57 53.57
N ARG A 264 -59.31 62.52 53.19
CA ARG A 264 -59.85 61.13 53.06
C ARG A 264 -59.51 60.20 54.23
N LEU A 265 -58.56 60.58 55.08
CA LEU A 265 -58.19 59.82 56.28
C LEU A 265 -59.21 59.97 57.43
N ASP A 266 -59.96 61.07 57.47
CA ASP A 266 -60.95 61.34 58.52
C ASP A 266 -62.32 60.65 58.33
N SER A 267 -62.61 60.10 57.14
CA SER A 267 -63.82 59.28 56.94
C SER A 267 -63.58 57.79 57.20
N ILE A 268 -62.34 57.29 57.00
CA ILE A 268 -61.97 55.88 57.19
C ILE A 268 -61.73 55.56 58.67
N LEU A 269 -61.30 56.53 59.48
CA LEU A 269 -61.09 56.37 60.92
C LEU A 269 -62.40 56.37 61.73
N LYS A 270 -63.47 57.01 61.25
CA LYS A 270 -64.80 56.98 61.90
C LYS A 270 -65.52 55.65 61.71
N GLU A 271 -65.35 55.03 60.54
CA GLU A 271 -65.91 53.70 60.23
C GLU A 271 -65.23 52.59 61.06
N ARG A 272 -63.89 52.67 61.24
CA ARG A 272 -63.14 51.75 62.11
C ARG A 272 -63.50 51.85 63.60
N LEU A 273 -63.85 53.03 64.11
CA LEU A 273 -64.17 53.20 65.53
C LEU A 273 -65.56 52.65 65.90
N GLU A 274 -66.49 52.63 64.94
CA GLU A 274 -67.84 52.06 65.11
C GLU A 274 -67.85 50.52 64.96
N GLU A 275 -67.03 49.95 64.07
CA GLU A 275 -66.80 48.50 64.01
C GLU A 275 -66.13 47.95 65.27
N THR A 276 -65.19 48.70 65.86
CA THR A 276 -64.53 48.31 67.11
C THR A 276 -65.47 48.39 68.33
N ARG A 277 -66.51 49.25 68.27
CA ARG A 277 -67.57 49.33 69.30
C ARG A 277 -68.61 48.21 69.17
N ARG A 278 -68.98 47.80 67.94
CA ARG A 278 -69.87 46.65 67.70
C ARG A 278 -69.24 45.33 68.13
N THR A 279 -67.99 45.11 67.78
CA THR A 279 -67.24 43.90 68.15
C THR A 279 -66.97 43.79 69.66
N ARG A 280 -66.90 44.93 70.38
CA ARG A 280 -66.76 44.93 71.85
C ARG A 280 -68.08 44.65 72.58
N MET A 281 -69.22 45.13 72.08
CA MET A 281 -70.53 44.80 72.67
C MET A 281 -71.00 43.37 72.36
N GLU A 282 -70.52 42.75 71.28
CA GLU A 282 -70.75 41.32 71.01
C GLU A 282 -69.84 40.39 71.85
N LYS A 283 -68.75 40.92 72.43
CA LYS A 283 -67.80 40.15 73.25
C LYS A 283 -68.08 40.18 74.76
N GLU A 284 -68.90 41.10 75.25
CA GLU A 284 -69.24 41.24 76.69
C GLU A 284 -70.62 40.64 77.05
N GLY A 285 -71.28 39.94 76.11
CA GLY A 285 -72.60 39.29 76.32
C GLY A 285 -72.59 37.76 76.27
N ARG A 286 -71.41 37.13 76.41
CA ARG A 286 -71.25 35.68 76.26
C ARG A 286 -70.25 35.11 77.27
N GLU A 287 -70.37 35.55 78.52
CA GLU A 287 -69.98 34.75 79.67
C GLU A 287 -71.27 34.10 80.21
N ASP A 288 -71.19 32.81 80.54
CA ASP A 288 -72.23 31.89 81.05
C ASP A 288 -72.71 30.83 80.06
N GLN A 289 -71.78 29.95 79.66
CA GLN A 289 -72.05 28.54 79.40
C GLN A 289 -70.74 27.74 79.49
N GLU A 290 -70.51 27.10 80.64
CA GLU A 290 -69.58 25.98 80.75
C GLU A 290 -70.16 24.82 79.91
N ASP A 291 -69.72 24.70 78.66
CA ASP A 291 -70.00 23.58 77.75
C ASP A 291 -68.71 22.80 77.46
N PRO A 292 -68.75 21.46 77.35
CA PRO A 292 -67.57 20.59 77.31
C PRO A 292 -66.95 20.50 75.90
N VAL A 293 -66.59 21.64 75.31
CA VAL A 293 -66.07 21.72 73.91
C VAL A 293 -64.56 21.99 73.85
N GLU A 294 -63.92 22.40 74.95
CA GLU A 294 -62.46 22.61 74.99
C GLU A 294 -61.65 21.31 74.79
N GLU A 295 -62.12 20.15 75.24
CA GLU A 295 -61.42 18.86 75.02
C GLU A 295 -61.36 18.48 73.52
N THR A 296 -62.41 18.77 72.73
CA THR A 296 -62.45 18.45 71.29
C THR A 296 -61.58 19.36 70.43
N GLU A 297 -61.44 20.65 70.78
CA GLU A 297 -60.57 21.56 70.04
C GLU A 297 -59.08 21.35 70.39
N GLU A 298 -58.77 20.98 71.64
CA GLU A 298 -57.43 20.56 72.03
C GLU A 298 -57.01 19.24 71.37
N GLU A 299 -57.92 18.26 71.26
CA GLU A 299 -57.64 16.98 70.60
C GLU A 299 -57.39 17.15 69.09
N GLU A 300 -58.17 17.99 68.41
CA GLU A 300 -57.90 18.36 67.00
C GLU A 300 -56.61 19.17 66.82
N ALA A 301 -56.26 20.03 67.78
CA ALA A 301 -54.99 20.76 67.74
C ALA A 301 -53.79 19.82 67.97
N GLN A 302 -53.94 18.81 68.83
CA GLN A 302 -52.95 17.76 69.05
C GLN A 302 -52.78 16.87 67.81
N ASP A 303 -53.85 16.46 67.12
CA ASP A 303 -53.78 15.70 65.87
C ASP A 303 -53.12 16.51 64.74
N ARG A 304 -53.43 17.80 64.61
CA ARG A 304 -52.75 18.69 63.64
C ARG A 304 -51.26 18.84 63.93
N ARG A 305 -50.87 18.96 65.20
CA ARG A 305 -49.46 19.00 65.62
C ARG A 305 -48.75 17.68 65.34
N ALA A 306 -49.38 16.54 65.67
CA ALA A 306 -48.85 15.21 65.38
C ALA A 306 -48.67 14.98 63.87
N LYS A 307 -49.62 15.40 63.04
CA LYS A 307 -49.49 15.35 61.57
C LYS A 307 -48.40 16.26 61.04
N LEU A 308 -48.24 17.46 61.58
CA LEU A 308 -47.17 18.39 61.20
C LEU A 308 -45.78 17.85 61.59
N GLU A 309 -45.70 17.20 62.76
CA GLU A 309 -44.48 16.58 63.26
C GLU A 309 -44.12 15.33 62.46
N GLN A 310 -45.09 14.46 62.13
CA GLN A 310 -44.89 13.36 61.17
C GLN A 310 -44.42 13.88 59.80
N LYS A 311 -45.04 14.94 59.29
CA LYS A 311 -44.65 15.52 58.00
C LYS A 311 -43.25 16.14 58.04
N ARG A 312 -42.85 16.73 59.17
CA ARG A 312 -41.47 17.19 59.40
C ARG A 312 -40.48 16.02 59.47
N GLN A 313 -40.79 14.98 60.23
CA GLN A 313 -39.96 13.78 60.34
C GLN A 313 -39.81 13.09 58.98
N GLU A 314 -40.88 13.02 58.18
CA GLU A 314 -40.82 12.46 56.82
C GLU A 314 -40.00 13.33 55.88
N ALA A 315 -40.13 14.67 55.96
CA ALA A 315 -39.31 15.60 55.18
C ALA A 315 -37.82 15.51 55.57
N GLU A 316 -37.52 15.38 56.86
CA GLU A 316 -36.16 15.22 57.38
C GLU A 316 -35.56 13.88 56.94
N ARG A 317 -36.34 12.79 56.98
CA ARG A 317 -35.90 11.47 56.52
C ARG A 317 -35.62 11.47 55.02
N ARG A 318 -36.48 12.12 54.22
CA ARG A 318 -36.25 12.29 52.77
C ARG A 318 -35.00 13.13 52.48
N ALA A 319 -34.76 14.20 53.24
CA ALA A 319 -33.55 15.01 53.09
C ALA A 319 -32.28 14.22 53.45
N GLN A 320 -32.32 13.37 54.49
CA GLN A 320 -31.22 12.48 54.83
C GLN A 320 -30.98 11.40 53.77
N GLU A 321 -32.04 10.75 53.27
CA GLU A 321 -31.96 9.76 52.19
C GLU A 321 -31.39 10.39 50.90
N GLU A 322 -31.75 11.64 50.59
CA GLU A 322 -31.23 12.37 49.42
C GLU A 322 -29.76 12.77 49.59
N GLN A 323 -29.34 13.21 50.78
CA GLN A 323 -27.93 13.46 51.08
C GLN A 323 -27.09 12.18 51.02
N GLU A 324 -27.59 11.07 51.53
CA GLU A 324 -26.89 9.79 51.48
C GLU A 324 -26.77 9.29 50.03
N ARG A 325 -27.80 9.46 49.21
CA ARG A 325 -27.75 9.14 47.78
C ARG A 325 -26.73 10.00 47.04
N GLN A 326 -26.69 11.30 47.30
CA GLN A 326 -25.70 12.20 46.69
C GLN A 326 -24.26 11.85 47.10
N ALA A 327 -24.04 11.49 48.37
CA ALA A 327 -22.73 11.06 48.85
C ALA A 327 -22.26 9.76 48.17
N ARG A 328 -23.15 8.78 47.99
CA ARG A 328 -22.86 7.53 47.28
C ARG A 328 -22.56 7.77 45.80
N GLU A 329 -23.34 8.61 45.13
CA GLU A 329 -23.10 8.96 43.71
C GLU A 329 -21.75 9.70 43.54
N GLU A 330 -21.37 10.56 44.49
CA GLU A 330 -20.08 11.26 44.44
C GLU A 330 -18.90 10.30 44.69
N GLU A 331 -19.03 9.35 45.61
CA GLU A 331 -18.03 8.31 45.85
C GLU A 331 -17.85 7.40 44.64
N GLU A 332 -18.95 6.95 44.03
CA GLU A 332 -18.92 6.11 42.82
C GLU A 332 -18.29 6.86 41.64
N ARG A 333 -18.59 8.17 41.47
CA ARG A 333 -17.96 8.98 40.42
C ARG A 333 -16.46 9.14 40.63
N ARG A 334 -16.01 9.32 41.88
CA ARG A 334 -14.57 9.42 42.22
C ARG A 334 -13.86 8.08 42.00
N GLU A 335 -14.52 6.96 42.29
CA GLU A 335 -13.96 5.63 42.02
C GLU A 335 -13.82 5.36 40.53
N GLN A 336 -14.84 5.70 39.73
CA GLN A 336 -14.77 5.61 38.26
C GLN A 336 -13.65 6.47 37.69
N GLU A 337 -13.51 7.72 38.16
CA GLU A 337 -12.45 8.62 37.70
C GLU A 337 -11.04 8.07 38.04
N ARG A 338 -10.87 7.46 39.21
CA ARG A 338 -9.61 6.79 39.59
C ARG A 338 -9.31 5.58 38.69
N LEU A 339 -10.30 4.74 38.41
CA LEU A 339 -10.15 3.58 37.55
C LEU A 339 -9.82 3.99 36.10
N GLU A 340 -10.44 5.05 35.60
CA GLU A 340 -10.07 5.60 34.28
C GLU A 340 -8.66 6.17 34.25
N ALA A 341 -8.24 6.91 35.29
CA ALA A 341 -6.89 7.44 35.37
C ALA A 341 -5.84 6.31 35.43
N GLU A 342 -6.12 5.24 36.18
CA GLU A 342 -5.25 4.06 36.25
C GLU A 342 -5.16 3.32 34.90
N ARG A 343 -6.30 3.14 34.21
CA ARG A 343 -6.31 2.57 32.85
C ARG A 343 -5.50 3.40 31.87
N ARG A 344 -5.65 4.73 31.88
CA ARG A 344 -4.88 5.62 31.00
C ARG A 344 -3.38 5.54 31.28
N ALA A 345 -2.97 5.48 32.55
CA ALA A 345 -1.58 5.31 32.93
C ALA A 345 -0.99 3.97 32.48
N GLN A 346 -1.76 2.87 32.58
CA GLN A 346 -1.35 1.56 32.07
C GLN A 346 -1.24 1.56 30.54
N GLU A 347 -2.22 2.11 29.83
CA GLU A 347 -2.20 2.21 28.37
C GLU A 347 -1.00 3.07 27.89
N GLU A 348 -0.65 4.14 28.60
CA GLU A 348 0.51 4.97 28.27
C GLU A 348 1.83 4.24 28.51
N GLN A 349 1.97 3.50 29.62
CA GLN A 349 3.14 2.66 29.86
C GLN A 349 3.29 1.55 28.81
N GLU A 350 2.19 0.90 28.43
CA GLU A 350 2.21 -0.13 27.40
C GLU A 350 2.59 0.45 26.03
N ARG A 351 2.07 1.64 25.70
CA ARG A 351 2.45 2.37 24.48
C ARG A 351 3.93 2.69 24.46
N GLN A 352 4.49 3.19 25.57
CA GLN A 352 5.92 3.49 25.66
C GLN A 352 6.79 2.23 25.53
N ALA A 353 6.39 1.12 26.15
CA ALA A 353 7.12 -0.15 26.04
C ALA A 353 7.12 -0.68 24.58
N ARG A 354 5.98 -0.59 23.90
CA ARG A 354 5.85 -0.97 22.48
C ARG A 354 6.71 -0.08 21.57
N GLU A 355 6.70 1.23 21.79
CA GLU A 355 7.54 2.17 21.02
C GLU A 355 9.05 1.90 21.23
N GLU A 356 9.47 1.55 22.46
CA GLU A 356 10.86 1.22 22.73
C GLU A 356 11.28 -0.11 22.08
N GLU A 357 10.41 -1.12 22.11
CA GLU A 357 10.65 -2.41 21.45
C GLU A 357 10.73 -2.25 19.92
N GLU A 358 9.81 -1.49 19.33
CA GLU A 358 9.80 -1.20 17.90
C GLU A 358 11.07 -0.45 17.48
N ARG A 359 11.52 0.54 18.26
CA ARG A 359 12.77 1.27 18.00
C ARG A 359 13.98 0.34 18.06
N ARG A 360 14.04 -0.58 19.03
CA ARG A 360 15.12 -1.57 19.13
C ARG A 360 15.11 -2.55 17.96
N GLU A 361 13.93 -2.96 17.50
CA GLU A 361 13.80 -3.83 16.33
C GLU A 361 14.24 -3.12 15.05
N GLN A 362 13.84 -1.86 14.86
CA GLN A 362 14.30 -1.04 13.72
C GLN A 362 15.82 -0.87 13.71
N GLU A 363 16.43 -0.59 14.87
CA GLU A 363 17.90 -0.45 14.97
C GLU A 363 18.62 -1.77 14.61
N ARG A 364 18.09 -2.91 15.05
CA ARG A 364 18.62 -4.23 14.68
C ARG A 364 18.48 -4.52 13.18
N LEU A 365 17.33 -4.21 12.59
CA LEU A 365 17.10 -4.40 11.15
C LEU A 365 18.01 -3.50 10.31
N GLU A 366 18.26 -2.27 10.75
CA GLU A 366 19.19 -1.37 10.08
C GLU A 366 20.64 -1.86 10.16
N ALA A 367 21.06 -2.37 11.33
CA ALA A 367 22.37 -2.99 11.48
C ALA A 367 22.54 -4.23 10.58
N GLU A 368 21.55 -5.14 10.54
CA GLU A 368 21.56 -6.32 9.67
C GLU A 368 21.61 -5.92 8.18
N ARG A 369 20.88 -4.86 7.80
CA ARG A 369 20.93 -4.33 6.44
C ARG A 369 22.32 -3.79 6.07
N ARG A 370 22.96 -3.04 6.97
CA ARG A 370 24.32 -2.51 6.74
C ARG A 370 25.35 -3.63 6.58
N GLU A 371 25.29 -4.65 7.43
CA GLU A 371 26.17 -5.82 7.32
C GLU A 371 25.98 -6.55 5.99
N ARG A 372 24.73 -6.73 5.55
CA ARG A 372 24.42 -7.36 4.27
C ARG A 372 24.90 -6.54 3.07
N GLU A 373 24.75 -5.22 3.11
CA GLU A 373 25.26 -4.32 2.06
C GLU A 373 26.80 -4.35 1.99
N GLU A 374 27.48 -4.44 3.14
CA GLU A 374 28.93 -4.56 3.19
C GLU A 374 29.43 -5.90 2.61
N GLN A 375 28.76 -7.01 2.96
CA GLN A 375 29.06 -8.33 2.38
C GLN A 375 28.81 -8.35 0.86
N GLU A 376 27.73 -7.73 0.38
CA GLU A 376 27.46 -7.65 -1.06
C GLU A 376 28.50 -6.79 -1.79
N ARG A 377 28.95 -5.69 -1.17
CA ARG A 377 30.03 -4.85 -1.71
C ARG A 377 31.33 -5.63 -1.83
N GLN A 378 31.70 -6.38 -0.80
CA GLN A 378 32.91 -7.22 -0.81
C GLN A 378 32.84 -8.32 -1.89
N ALA A 379 31.68 -8.97 -2.04
CA ALA A 379 31.49 -10.00 -3.07
C ALA A 379 31.63 -9.43 -4.50
N ARG A 380 31.06 -8.24 -4.75
CA ARG A 380 31.19 -7.54 -6.04
C ARG A 380 32.63 -7.12 -6.33
N GLU A 381 33.35 -6.57 -5.34
CA GLU A 381 34.77 -6.23 -5.50
C GLU A 381 35.63 -7.46 -5.79
N GLU A 382 35.34 -8.61 -5.19
CA GLU A 382 36.06 -9.84 -5.46
C GLU A 382 35.77 -10.39 -6.86
N GLU A 383 34.51 -10.34 -7.30
CA GLU A 383 34.12 -10.75 -8.66
C GLU A 383 34.77 -9.87 -9.73
N GLU A 384 34.76 -8.54 -9.54
CA GLU A 384 35.41 -7.60 -10.46
C GLU A 384 36.93 -7.83 -10.53
N ARG A 385 37.58 -8.10 -9.38
CA ARG A 385 39.02 -8.44 -9.36
C ARG A 385 39.31 -9.72 -10.14
N ARG A 386 38.48 -10.76 -9.98
CA ARG A 386 38.62 -12.02 -10.72
C ARG A 386 38.39 -11.82 -12.22
N GLU A 387 37.45 -10.96 -12.62
CA GLU A 387 37.21 -10.65 -14.03
C GLU A 387 38.39 -9.89 -14.65
N GLN A 388 38.93 -8.88 -13.94
CA GLN A 388 40.12 -8.16 -14.38
C GLN A 388 41.32 -9.10 -14.55
N GLU A 389 41.55 -10.00 -13.60
CA GLU A 389 42.64 -10.99 -13.69
C GLU A 389 42.47 -11.92 -14.90
N ARG A 390 41.25 -12.36 -15.19
CA ARG A 390 40.94 -13.16 -16.39
C ARG A 390 41.21 -12.40 -17.69
N LEU A 391 40.78 -11.15 -17.76
CA LEU A 391 41.01 -10.31 -18.95
C LEU A 391 42.51 -10.03 -19.17
N GLU A 392 43.26 -9.82 -18.09
CA GLU A 392 44.71 -9.64 -18.18
C GLU A 392 45.42 -10.93 -18.63
N ALA A 393 44.99 -12.10 -18.14
CA ALA A 393 45.49 -13.39 -18.58
C ALA A 393 45.20 -13.64 -20.08
N GLU A 394 43.97 -13.38 -20.54
CA GLU A 394 43.62 -13.51 -21.96
C GLU A 394 44.45 -12.57 -22.84
N ARG A 395 44.68 -11.33 -22.39
CA ARG A 395 45.52 -10.39 -23.12
C ARG A 395 46.95 -10.89 -23.25
N ARG A 396 47.53 -11.42 -22.17
CA ARG A 396 48.90 -11.99 -22.20
C ARG A 396 48.98 -13.19 -23.15
N GLU A 397 47.98 -14.07 -23.15
CA GLU A 397 47.93 -15.22 -24.06
C GLU A 397 47.86 -14.77 -25.53
N ARG A 398 47.04 -13.75 -25.85
CA ARG A 398 47.00 -13.18 -27.20
C ARG A 398 48.33 -12.56 -27.62
N GLU A 399 48.97 -11.79 -26.75
CA GLU A 399 50.28 -11.18 -27.04
C GLU A 399 51.36 -12.25 -27.26
N GLU A 400 51.30 -13.38 -26.54
CA GLU A 400 52.23 -14.50 -26.74
C GLU A 400 51.97 -15.22 -28.07
N GLN A 401 50.70 -15.48 -28.42
CA GLN A 401 50.34 -16.06 -29.71
C GLN A 401 50.76 -15.16 -30.89
N GLU A 402 50.60 -13.84 -30.77
CA GLU A 402 51.03 -12.88 -31.79
C GLU A 402 52.55 -12.86 -31.95
N ARG A 403 53.30 -12.91 -30.85
CA ARG A 403 54.78 -13.04 -30.89
C ARG A 403 55.22 -14.32 -31.59
N GLN A 404 54.60 -15.46 -31.26
CA GLN A 404 54.91 -16.74 -31.89
C GLN A 404 54.62 -16.71 -33.40
N ALA A 405 53.50 -16.10 -33.81
CA ALA A 405 53.15 -15.96 -35.22
C ALA A 405 54.17 -15.09 -35.98
N CYS A 406 54.57 -13.95 -35.41
CA CYS A 406 55.60 -13.09 -36.00
C CYS A 406 56.95 -13.80 -36.12
N GLU A 407 57.38 -14.53 -35.08
CA GLU A 407 58.65 -15.28 -35.09
C GLU A 407 58.63 -16.42 -36.13
N GLU A 408 57.48 -17.09 -36.31
CA GLU A 408 57.34 -18.11 -37.35
C GLU A 408 57.37 -17.50 -38.76
N GLU A 409 56.75 -16.34 -38.96
CA GLU A 409 56.79 -15.63 -40.24
C GLU A 409 58.22 -15.16 -40.57
N GLU A 410 58.95 -14.59 -39.61
CA GLU A 410 60.34 -14.18 -39.79
C GLU A 410 61.24 -15.38 -40.13
N ARG A 411 61.06 -16.53 -39.45
CA ARG A 411 61.80 -17.76 -39.76
C ARG A 411 61.54 -18.24 -41.19
N ARG A 412 60.27 -18.21 -41.62
CA ARG A 412 59.90 -18.60 -43.00
C ARG A 412 60.49 -17.64 -44.03
N GLU A 413 60.57 -16.35 -43.73
CA GLU A 413 61.21 -15.37 -44.61
C GLU A 413 62.72 -15.59 -44.70
N GLN A 414 63.40 -15.84 -43.58
CA GLN A 414 64.82 -16.18 -43.57
C GLN A 414 65.11 -17.45 -44.37
N GLU A 415 64.32 -18.51 -44.20
CA GLU A 415 64.44 -19.76 -44.99
C GLU A 415 64.27 -19.49 -46.49
N ARG A 416 63.34 -18.62 -46.89
CA ARG A 416 63.15 -18.24 -48.31
C ARG A 416 64.36 -17.49 -48.85
N LEU A 417 64.89 -16.52 -48.10
CA LEU A 417 66.08 -15.76 -48.51
C LEU A 417 67.31 -16.66 -48.63
N GLU A 418 67.49 -17.62 -47.72
CA GLU A 418 68.55 -18.61 -47.82
C GLU A 418 68.40 -19.50 -49.06
N ALA A 419 67.18 -19.98 -49.35
CA ALA A 419 66.91 -20.79 -50.53
C ALA A 419 67.22 -20.01 -51.82
N GLU A 420 66.78 -18.76 -51.93
CA GLU A 420 67.06 -17.88 -53.07
C GLU A 420 68.57 -17.63 -53.23
N ARG A 421 69.30 -17.43 -52.12
CA ARG A 421 70.76 -17.30 -52.16
C ARG A 421 71.43 -18.56 -52.68
N ARG A 422 71.01 -19.74 -52.22
CA ARG A 422 71.56 -21.03 -52.69
C ARG A 422 71.29 -21.24 -54.18
N GLU A 423 70.09 -20.92 -54.65
CA GLU A 423 69.73 -20.99 -56.07
C GLU A 423 70.61 -20.06 -56.91
N ARG A 424 70.84 -18.82 -56.45
CA ARG A 424 71.72 -17.87 -57.13
C ARG A 424 73.18 -18.34 -57.18
N GLU A 425 73.69 -18.90 -56.08
CA GLU A 425 75.04 -19.48 -56.03
C GLU A 425 75.17 -20.69 -56.98
N GLU A 426 74.13 -21.53 -57.08
CA GLU A 426 74.11 -22.65 -58.00
C GLU A 426 74.07 -22.18 -59.47
N GLN A 427 73.24 -21.19 -59.80
CA GLN A 427 73.23 -20.57 -61.13
C GLN A 427 74.58 -19.95 -61.49
N GLU A 428 75.23 -19.26 -60.56
CA GLU A 428 76.57 -18.69 -60.79
C GLU A 428 77.61 -19.80 -61.00
N ARG A 429 77.55 -20.89 -60.24
CA ARG A 429 78.42 -22.04 -60.43
C ARG A 429 78.21 -22.69 -61.79
N GLN A 430 76.96 -22.90 -62.21
CA GLN A 430 76.63 -23.45 -63.53
C GLN A 430 77.15 -22.55 -64.66
N ALA A 431 76.99 -21.22 -64.52
CA ALA A 431 77.51 -20.26 -65.49
C ALA A 431 79.04 -20.31 -65.60
N ARG A 432 79.75 -20.40 -64.47
CA ARG A 432 81.22 -20.56 -64.45
C ARG A 432 81.66 -21.88 -65.06
N GLU A 433 81.00 -22.99 -64.75
CA GLU A 433 81.29 -24.30 -65.35
C GLU A 433 81.03 -24.31 -66.87
N GLU A 434 80.01 -23.59 -67.35
CA GLU A 434 79.74 -23.44 -68.78
C GLU A 434 80.80 -22.57 -69.47
N GLU A 435 81.23 -21.48 -68.83
CA GLU A 435 82.33 -20.62 -69.32
C GLU A 435 83.64 -21.40 -69.41
N GLU A 436 84.00 -22.16 -68.38
CA GLU A 436 85.20 -23.01 -68.37
C GLU A 436 85.13 -24.09 -69.46
N ARG A 437 83.96 -24.73 -69.67
CA ARG A 437 83.77 -25.66 -70.80
C ARG A 437 83.97 -24.97 -72.15
N ARG A 438 83.43 -23.76 -72.34
CA ARG A 438 83.61 -23.00 -73.58
C ARG A 438 85.07 -22.62 -73.80
N GLU A 439 85.81 -22.26 -72.75
CA GLU A 439 87.25 -22.00 -72.84
C GLU A 439 88.04 -23.27 -73.18
N GLN A 440 87.71 -24.41 -72.56
CA GLN A 440 88.32 -25.71 -72.89
C GLN A 440 88.05 -26.11 -74.35
N ASP A 441 86.80 -26.00 -74.81
CA ASP A 441 86.41 -26.26 -76.21
C ASP A 441 87.16 -25.33 -77.19
N GLN A 442 87.35 -24.05 -76.82
CA GLN A 442 88.16 -23.11 -77.62
C GLN A 442 89.64 -23.50 -77.66
N HIS A 443 90.21 -23.86 -76.51
CA HIS A 443 91.59 -24.33 -76.42
C HIS A 443 91.81 -25.59 -77.26
N GLU A 444 90.90 -26.56 -77.18
CA GLU A 444 90.94 -27.80 -77.97
C GLU A 444 90.81 -27.50 -79.47
N ARG A 445 89.91 -26.59 -79.85
CA ARG A 445 89.76 -26.15 -81.25
C ARG A 445 91.02 -25.47 -81.79
N ILE A 446 91.65 -24.61 -81.00
CA ILE A 446 92.93 -23.96 -81.37
C ILE A 446 94.05 -25.01 -81.46
N ALA A 447 94.11 -25.97 -80.53
CA ALA A 447 95.07 -27.07 -80.56
C ALA A 447 94.91 -27.94 -81.82
N ALA A 448 93.68 -28.29 -82.18
CA ALA A 448 93.38 -29.03 -83.41
C ALA A 448 93.78 -28.25 -84.68
N GLN A 449 93.52 -26.93 -84.72
CA GLN A 449 93.98 -26.06 -85.82
C GLN A 449 95.51 -25.99 -85.89
N PHE A 450 96.19 -25.97 -84.74
CA PHE A 450 97.65 -25.98 -84.69
C PHE A 450 98.22 -27.32 -85.18
N GLU A 451 97.63 -28.46 -84.79
CA GLU A 451 98.01 -29.77 -85.32
C GLU A 451 97.79 -29.87 -86.85
N GLU A 452 96.66 -29.38 -87.36
CA GLU A 452 96.39 -29.31 -88.80
C GLU A 452 97.44 -28.45 -89.53
N TYR A 453 97.77 -27.27 -88.98
CA TYR A 453 98.82 -26.40 -89.51
C TYR A 453 100.19 -27.08 -89.53
N VAL A 454 100.58 -27.77 -88.45
CA VAL A 454 101.84 -28.53 -88.38
C VAL A 454 101.86 -29.66 -89.40
N GLN A 455 100.77 -30.43 -89.56
CA GLN A 455 100.67 -31.44 -90.61
C GLN A 455 100.83 -30.83 -92.01
N HIS A 456 100.18 -29.69 -92.27
CA HIS A 456 100.22 -29.03 -93.58
C HIS A 456 101.59 -28.42 -93.92
N VAL A 457 102.37 -28.01 -92.91
CA VAL A 457 103.72 -27.44 -93.10
C VAL A 457 104.79 -28.55 -93.22
N PHE A 458 104.67 -29.65 -92.48
CA PHE A 458 105.70 -30.70 -92.42
C PHE A 458 105.47 -31.92 -93.34
N ASN A 459 104.27 -32.15 -93.88
CA ASN A 459 103.99 -33.25 -94.83
C ASN A 459 103.99 -32.82 -96.31
N ARG A 460 104.74 -31.79 -96.71
CA ARG A 460 104.98 -31.55 -98.16
C ARG A 460 105.94 -32.61 -98.70
N PRO A 461 105.52 -33.51 -99.62
CA PRO A 461 106.48 -34.33 -100.36
C PRO A 461 107.36 -33.40 -101.21
N SER A 462 108.67 -33.67 -101.19
CA SER A 462 109.73 -32.87 -101.82
C SER A 462 109.56 -32.67 -103.32
#